data_AF-A0AAD6YI71-F1
#
_entry.id   AF-A0AAD6YI71-F1
#
_cell.length_a   1.000
_cell.length_b   1.000
_cell.length_c   1.000
_cell.angle_alpha   90.00
_cell.angle_beta   90.00
_cell.angle_gamma   90.00
#
_symmetry.space_group_name_H-M   'P 1'
#
loop_
_entity.id
_entity.type
_entity.pdbx_description
1 polymer ?
#
loop_
_entity_poly.entity_id
_entity_poly.type
_entity_poly.pdbx_seq_one_letter_code
_entity_poly.pdbx_strand_id
1 'polypeptide(L)'
;MSSNSSSGNSAHSHSPLIAPRPAPRPPVDADDSDLSFDSFLIPRISPPEDPLKRLDAREHWGLPHLSDTPLDVTDPHVVRMVEDRNDPLAKCSPCAQFGTECQYSEAGIPCPPCVVLGVPDCEFADPDFFLQNLRHARDAYLHGERVALSKAVQNNQLASSRFAREYGRAEAWFYSCAQGAINRFRINKRATQDVALRGYASLAAACTDPGLLARFITFGYETHIHPIVLHAVADRLLFVFTS
;
A
#
# COMPACT_ATOMS: atom_id res chain seq x y z
N MET A 1 -69.20 8.18 -49.58
CA MET A 1 -70.32 7.53 -50.29
C MET A 1 -70.38 6.08 -49.83
N SER A 2 -71.57 5.66 -49.39
CA SER A 2 -72.04 4.28 -49.13
C SER A 2 -71.38 3.59 -47.93
N SER A 3 -71.94 3.63 -46.71
CA SER A 3 -73.23 3.06 -46.26
C SER A 3 -73.34 1.56 -46.51
N ASN A 4 -73.29 0.74 -45.45
CA ASN A 4 -74.46 -0.07 -45.09
C ASN A 4 -74.36 -0.69 -43.70
N SER A 5 -75.31 -0.25 -42.89
CA SER A 5 -75.84 -0.86 -41.66
C SER A 5 -76.64 -2.12 -41.98
N SER A 6 -76.84 -2.99 -40.99
CA SER A 6 -78.12 -3.64 -40.58
C SER A 6 -77.81 -4.99 -39.90
N SER A 7 -77.99 -5.13 -38.58
CA SER A 7 -79.26 -5.42 -37.86
C SER A 7 -79.50 -6.92 -37.70
N GLY A 8 -79.76 -7.37 -36.46
CA GLY A 8 -80.35 -8.69 -36.21
C GLY A 8 -80.20 -9.21 -34.79
N ASN A 9 -81.04 -8.72 -33.88
CA ASN A 9 -81.27 -9.23 -32.52
C ASN A 9 -81.63 -10.73 -32.46
N SER A 10 -81.25 -11.42 -31.36
CA SER A 10 -82.20 -12.15 -30.51
C SER A 10 -81.58 -12.69 -29.21
N ALA A 11 -82.10 -12.13 -28.13
CA ALA A 11 -82.41 -12.65 -26.79
C ALA A 11 -81.89 -14.04 -26.29
N HIS A 12 -81.27 -13.95 -25.11
CA HIS A 12 -81.49 -14.71 -23.87
C HIS A 12 -81.61 -16.26 -23.91
N SER A 13 -80.67 -16.93 -23.24
CA SER A 13 -81.03 -17.64 -22.00
C SER A 13 -79.80 -17.93 -21.14
N HIS A 14 -79.97 -17.72 -19.83
CA HIS A 14 -78.97 -17.90 -18.79
C HIS A 14 -78.71 -19.39 -18.52
N SER A 15 -77.45 -19.74 -18.35
CA SER A 15 -77.03 -20.86 -17.51
C SER A 15 -75.68 -20.53 -16.87
N PRO A 16 -75.53 -20.68 -15.54
CA PRO A 16 -74.35 -20.24 -14.82
C PRO A 16 -73.22 -21.24 -15.03
N LEU A 17 -72.18 -20.82 -15.76
CA LEU A 17 -70.92 -21.57 -15.83
C LEU A 17 -70.16 -21.36 -14.52
N ILE A 18 -70.13 -22.45 -13.77
CA ILE A 18 -69.35 -22.73 -12.58
C ILE A 18 -67.94 -22.15 -12.71
N ALA A 19 -67.59 -21.21 -11.81
CA ALA A 19 -66.23 -20.71 -11.70
C ALA A 19 -65.28 -21.85 -11.28
N PRO A 20 -64.09 -21.97 -11.88
CA PRO A 20 -63.09 -22.92 -11.44
C PRO A 20 -62.64 -22.58 -10.01
N ARG A 21 -62.72 -23.60 -9.15
CA ARG A 21 -62.28 -23.60 -7.76
C ARG A 21 -60.82 -23.08 -7.67
N PRO A 22 -60.52 -22.03 -6.89
CA PRO A 22 -59.14 -21.64 -6.67
C PRO A 22 -58.41 -22.76 -5.94
N ALA A 23 -57.21 -23.08 -6.41
CA ALA A 23 -56.28 -23.99 -5.73
C ALA A 23 -56.03 -23.50 -4.29
N PRO A 24 -55.81 -24.41 -3.32
CA PRO A 24 -55.58 -24.02 -1.93
C PRO A 24 -54.37 -23.09 -1.84
N ARG A 25 -54.56 -21.93 -1.18
CA ARG A 25 -53.45 -21.05 -0.81
C ARG A 25 -52.53 -21.84 0.14
N PRO A 26 -51.20 -21.83 -0.07
CA PRO A 26 -50.28 -22.26 0.97
C PRO A 26 -50.42 -21.34 2.20
N PRO A 27 -50.13 -21.84 3.41
CA PRO A 27 -50.36 -21.11 4.64
C PRO A 27 -49.56 -19.80 4.62
N VAL A 28 -50.26 -18.72 4.98
CA VAL A 28 -49.66 -17.43 5.30
C VAL A 28 -49.23 -17.53 6.76
N ASP A 29 -47.97 -17.94 6.97
CA ASP A 29 -47.27 -17.61 8.19
C ASP A 29 -46.47 -16.34 7.89
N ALA A 30 -46.93 -15.25 8.49
CA ALA A 30 -46.16 -14.03 8.62
C ALA A 30 -45.16 -14.23 9.78
N ASP A 31 -43.86 -14.17 9.49
CA ASP A 31 -43.03 -13.07 9.97
C ASP A 31 -41.59 -13.21 9.48
N ASP A 32 -40.99 -12.04 9.28
CA ASP A 32 -39.57 -11.73 9.16
C ASP A 32 -38.74 -12.35 8.01
N SER A 33 -38.56 -11.51 6.99
CA SER A 33 -37.24 -10.96 6.68
C SER A 33 -36.03 -11.89 6.91
N ASP A 34 -35.75 -12.79 5.98
CA ASP A 34 -34.35 -13.09 5.66
C ASP A 34 -34.23 -13.79 4.30
N LEU A 35 -34.16 -12.97 3.25
CA LEU A 35 -33.50 -13.34 2.01
C LEU A 35 -31.99 -13.52 2.30
N SER A 36 -31.60 -14.59 2.99
CA SER A 36 -30.18 -14.92 3.23
C SER A 36 -29.56 -15.67 2.03
N PHE A 37 -29.86 -15.23 0.80
CA PHE A 37 -29.18 -15.71 -0.41
C PHE A 37 -27.84 -15.01 -0.67
N ASP A 38 -27.44 -14.04 0.17
CA ASP A 38 -26.24 -13.21 -0.03
C ASP A 38 -25.00 -13.59 0.81
N SER A 39 -25.06 -14.61 1.66
CA SER A 39 -23.96 -14.88 2.62
C SER A 39 -22.89 -15.90 2.20
N PHE A 40 -22.96 -16.49 1.01
CA PHE A 40 -22.08 -17.62 0.64
C PHE A 40 -21.05 -17.39 -0.48
N LEU A 41 -20.89 -16.18 -1.03
CA LEU A 41 -19.99 -15.98 -2.19
C LEU A 41 -19.02 -14.79 -2.12
N ILE A 42 -19.04 -14.01 -1.04
CA ILE A 42 -18.05 -12.95 -0.83
C ILE A 42 -17.13 -13.42 0.30
N PRO A 43 -15.87 -13.81 0.02
CA PRO A 43 -14.90 -14.10 1.07
C PRO A 43 -14.87 -12.95 2.06
N ARG A 44 -14.90 -13.27 3.37
CA ARG A 44 -14.70 -12.29 4.42
C ARG A 44 -13.37 -11.60 4.16
N ILE A 45 -13.44 -10.31 3.88
CA ILE A 45 -12.30 -9.40 3.78
C ILE A 45 -11.50 -9.57 5.08
N SER A 46 -10.20 -9.81 4.98
CA SER A 46 -9.33 -9.55 6.12
C SER A 46 -9.63 -8.13 6.59
N PRO A 47 -10.02 -7.92 7.86
CA PRO A 47 -10.42 -6.59 8.32
C PRO A 47 -9.33 -5.55 7.96
N PRO A 48 -9.70 -4.28 7.73
CA PRO A 48 -8.75 -3.22 7.36
C PRO A 48 -7.60 -3.05 8.37
N GLU A 49 -7.73 -3.62 9.56
CA GLU A 49 -6.71 -3.63 10.62
C GLU A 49 -5.85 -4.90 10.66
N ASP A 50 -6.00 -5.86 9.73
CA ASP A 50 -5.15 -7.05 9.69
C ASP A 50 -3.74 -6.58 9.28
N PRO A 51 -2.74 -6.63 10.18
CA PRO A 51 -1.39 -6.20 9.84
C PRO A 51 -0.92 -6.99 8.62
N LEU A 52 -0.09 -6.40 7.76
CA LEU A 52 0.70 -7.19 6.80
C LEU A 52 1.36 -8.31 7.61
N LYS A 53 0.85 -9.54 7.49
CA LYS A 53 1.14 -10.60 8.46
C LYS A 53 2.65 -10.78 8.51
N ARG A 54 3.24 -10.48 9.68
CA ARG A 54 4.64 -10.79 9.98
C ARG A 54 4.77 -12.31 9.97
N LEU A 55 5.19 -12.87 8.85
CA LEU A 55 5.74 -14.22 8.80
C LEU A 55 7.15 -14.11 9.39
N ASP A 56 7.25 -14.41 10.68
CA ASP A 56 8.46 -14.57 11.48
C ASP A 56 9.50 -13.41 11.42
N ALA A 57 9.41 -12.53 12.40
CA ALA A 57 10.41 -11.48 12.64
C ALA A 57 11.73 -12.09 13.15
N ARG A 58 12.60 -12.49 12.21
CA ARG A 58 14.05 -12.69 12.43
C ARG A 58 14.89 -12.13 11.29
N GLU A 59 14.46 -11.05 10.66
CA GLU A 59 15.26 -10.36 9.64
C GLU A 59 15.86 -9.05 10.15
N HIS A 60 17.03 -8.72 9.61
CA HIS A 60 17.97 -7.69 10.09
C HIS A 60 17.34 -6.30 10.29
N TRP A 61 16.22 -5.98 9.62
CA TRP A 61 15.50 -4.69 9.71
C TRP A 61 13.99 -4.80 10.03
N GLY A 62 13.52 -5.96 10.50
CA GLY A 62 12.11 -6.12 10.93
C GLY A 62 11.05 -6.06 9.82
N LEU A 63 11.46 -6.01 8.55
CA LEU A 63 10.58 -6.10 7.38
C LEU A 63 10.09 -7.54 7.18
N PRO A 64 8.80 -7.77 6.89
CA PRO A 64 8.25 -9.11 6.70
C PRO A 64 8.66 -9.71 5.35
N HIS A 65 8.51 -11.04 5.25
CA HIS A 65 8.45 -11.75 3.97
C HIS A 65 6.98 -11.98 3.60
N LEU A 66 6.59 -11.61 2.38
CA LEU A 66 5.20 -11.57 1.91
C LEU A 66 4.92 -12.50 0.73
N SER A 67 5.92 -12.85 -0.08
CA SER A 67 5.73 -13.71 -1.27
C SER A 67 7.02 -14.42 -1.66
N ASP A 68 6.92 -15.70 -2.03
CA ASP A 68 8.03 -16.49 -2.58
C ASP A 68 8.29 -16.21 -4.07
N THR A 69 7.38 -15.49 -4.73
CA THR A 69 7.49 -15.10 -6.14
C THR A 69 7.49 -13.57 -6.27
N PRO A 70 8.54 -12.89 -5.79
CA PRO A 70 8.62 -11.44 -5.88
C PRO A 70 8.70 -10.96 -7.33
N LEU A 71 8.11 -9.79 -7.60
CA LEU A 71 8.39 -9.06 -8.84
C LEU A 71 9.81 -8.48 -8.79
N ASP A 72 10.39 -8.26 -9.97
CA ASP A 72 11.69 -7.65 -10.10
C ASP A 72 11.71 -6.24 -9.50
N VAL A 73 12.82 -5.85 -8.88
CA VAL A 73 12.96 -4.55 -8.19
C VAL A 73 12.89 -3.35 -9.16
N THR A 74 13.05 -3.58 -10.45
CA THR A 74 12.91 -2.56 -11.51
C THR A 74 11.52 -2.57 -12.15
N ASP A 75 10.63 -3.48 -11.75
CA ASP A 75 9.27 -3.54 -12.28
C ASP A 75 8.52 -2.22 -12.01
N PRO A 76 7.81 -1.63 -13.00
CA PRO A 76 7.11 -0.37 -12.83
C PRO A 76 6.05 -0.34 -11.72
N HIS A 77 5.51 -1.49 -11.33
CA HIS A 77 4.58 -1.60 -10.19
C HIS A 77 5.32 -1.56 -8.86
N VAL A 78 6.50 -2.19 -8.81
CA VAL A 78 7.39 -2.14 -7.64
C VAL A 78 7.92 -0.73 -7.42
N VAL A 79 8.38 -0.06 -8.48
CA VAL A 79 8.86 1.33 -8.43
C VAL A 79 7.76 2.25 -7.91
N ARG A 80 6.55 2.13 -8.44
CA ARG A 80 5.41 2.92 -7.95
C ARG A 80 5.12 2.67 -6.48
N MET A 81 5.24 1.45 -5.97
CA MET A 81 5.01 1.16 -4.55
C MET A 81 6.05 1.79 -3.62
N VAL A 82 7.31 1.92 -4.05
CA VAL A 82 8.35 2.60 -3.23
C VAL A 82 8.34 4.11 -3.39
N GLU A 83 7.81 4.63 -4.50
CA GLU A 83 7.58 6.06 -4.71
C GLU A 83 6.28 6.53 -4.04
N ASP A 84 5.34 5.63 -3.80
CA ASP A 84 4.04 5.99 -3.22
C ASP A 84 4.18 6.49 -1.79
N ARG A 85 3.49 7.60 -1.52
CA ARG A 85 3.51 8.28 -0.24
C ARG A 85 2.12 8.79 0.07
N ASN A 86 1.62 8.44 1.25
CA ASN A 86 0.26 8.82 1.66
C ASN A 86 0.03 10.34 1.61
N ASP A 87 1.06 11.14 1.92
CA ASP A 87 1.01 12.60 1.83
C ASP A 87 2.24 13.11 1.04
N PRO A 88 2.12 13.49 -0.25
CA PRO A 88 3.22 13.96 -1.09
C PRO A 88 3.77 15.36 -0.74
N LEU A 89 3.17 16.07 0.22
CA LEU A 89 3.67 17.36 0.71
C LEU A 89 4.28 17.31 2.12
N ALA A 90 4.04 16.22 2.87
CA ALA A 90 4.68 15.98 4.16
C ALA A 90 6.21 16.11 4.10
N LYS A 91 6.77 16.86 5.05
CA LYS A 91 8.22 16.85 5.32
C LYS A 91 8.51 15.76 6.33
N CYS A 92 9.66 15.10 6.22
CA CYS A 92 10.09 14.23 7.30
C CYS A 92 10.36 15.06 8.57
N SER A 93 10.21 14.44 9.74
CA SER A 93 10.39 15.10 11.04
C SER A 93 11.67 15.94 11.14
N PRO A 94 12.87 15.47 10.72
CA PRO A 94 14.07 16.29 10.71
C PRO A 94 13.93 17.54 9.83
N CYS A 95 13.45 17.40 8.59
CA CYS A 95 13.28 18.55 7.71
C CYS A 95 12.26 19.56 8.24
N ALA A 96 11.19 19.09 8.88
CA ALA A 96 10.21 19.95 9.53
C ALA A 96 10.85 20.72 10.70
N GLN A 97 11.63 20.05 11.55
CA GLN A 97 12.30 20.64 12.70
C GLN A 97 13.32 21.72 12.29
N PHE A 98 14.12 21.45 11.25
CA PHE A 98 15.17 22.37 10.79
C PHE A 98 14.70 23.36 9.72
N GLY A 99 13.40 23.35 9.36
CA GLY A 99 12.83 24.26 8.37
C GLY A 99 13.39 24.08 6.95
N THR A 100 13.91 22.89 6.62
CA THR A 100 14.53 22.63 5.31
C THR A 100 13.51 22.17 4.27
N GLU A 101 13.87 22.26 3.00
CA GLU A 101 13.11 21.70 1.90
C GLU A 101 13.34 20.19 1.85
N CYS A 102 12.29 19.41 2.07
CA CYS A 102 12.36 17.96 2.13
C CYS A 102 12.21 17.37 0.72
N GLN A 103 13.30 16.88 0.15
CA GLN A 103 13.28 16.24 -1.16
C GLN A 103 13.13 14.73 -1.00
N TYR A 104 11.92 14.24 -1.26
CA TYR A 104 11.62 12.82 -1.32
C TYR A 104 11.86 12.29 -2.74
N SER A 105 12.39 11.06 -2.83
CA SER A 105 12.56 10.35 -4.09
C SER A 105 11.87 8.99 -4.01
N GLU A 106 12.45 8.07 -3.24
CA GLU A 106 11.94 6.73 -3.03
C GLU A 106 12.14 6.29 -1.57
N ALA A 107 11.29 5.38 -1.11
CA ALA A 107 11.49 4.71 0.15
C ALA A 107 12.82 3.93 0.17
N GLY A 108 13.48 3.95 1.33
CA GLY A 108 14.83 3.45 1.53
C GLY A 108 15.92 4.46 1.20
N ILE A 109 15.60 5.59 0.54
CA ILE A 109 16.57 6.65 0.26
C ILE A 109 16.34 7.81 1.25
N PRO A 110 17.33 8.13 2.11
CA PRO A 110 17.20 9.28 2.99
C PRO A 110 17.18 10.59 2.21
N CYS A 111 16.45 11.57 2.72
CA CYS A 111 16.40 12.88 2.09
C CYS A 111 17.79 13.55 2.10
N PRO A 112 18.21 14.28 1.05
CA PRO A 112 19.54 14.90 1.03
C PRO A 112 19.85 15.81 2.23
N PRO A 113 18.92 16.66 2.73
CA PRO A 113 19.14 17.41 3.96
C PRO A 113 19.36 16.50 5.19
N CYS A 114 18.61 15.41 5.29
CA CYS A 114 18.71 14.44 6.38
C CYS A 114 20.08 13.78 6.41
N VAL A 115 20.61 13.43 5.24
CA VAL A 115 21.99 12.96 5.09
C VAL A 115 22.91 14.03 5.65
N VAL A 116 22.93 15.25 5.09
CA VAL A 116 23.82 16.34 5.52
C VAL A 116 23.76 16.61 7.03
N LEU A 117 22.57 16.58 7.64
CA LEU A 117 22.34 16.77 9.07
C LEU A 117 22.81 15.58 9.94
N GLY A 118 23.29 14.50 9.34
CA GLY A 118 23.73 13.31 10.05
C GLY A 118 22.58 12.45 10.58
N VAL A 119 21.38 12.60 10.02
CA VAL A 119 20.17 11.83 10.36
C VAL A 119 19.81 10.92 9.17
N PRO A 120 20.63 9.90 8.84
CA PRO A 120 20.41 9.04 7.68
C PRO A 120 19.21 8.09 7.84
N ASP A 121 18.69 7.91 9.06
CA ASP A 121 17.47 7.15 9.33
C ASP A 121 16.25 8.10 9.48
N CYS A 122 16.07 9.03 8.54
CA CYS A 122 14.83 9.80 8.46
C CYS A 122 13.64 8.88 8.11
N GLU A 123 12.41 9.37 8.24
CA GLU A 123 11.18 8.63 7.93
C GLU A 123 11.19 7.90 6.57
N PHE A 124 11.86 8.44 5.55
CA PHE A 124 11.93 7.79 4.23
C PHE A 124 12.83 6.56 4.20
N ALA A 125 13.77 6.45 5.13
CA ALA A 125 14.63 5.29 5.35
C ALA A 125 14.14 4.44 6.53
N ASP A 126 12.99 4.76 7.13
CA ASP A 126 12.39 4.03 8.24
C ASP A 126 11.53 2.85 7.73
N PRO A 127 11.87 1.59 8.11
CA PRO A 127 11.06 0.42 7.78
C PRO A 127 9.61 0.52 8.25
N ASP A 128 9.34 1.09 9.42
CA ASP A 128 7.99 1.11 9.99
C ASP A 128 7.09 2.07 9.20
N PHE A 129 7.62 3.24 8.84
CA PHE A 129 6.95 4.21 7.97
C PHE A 129 6.67 3.60 6.58
N PHE A 130 7.65 2.91 5.99
CA PHE A 130 7.48 2.22 4.72
C PHE A 130 6.38 1.14 4.78
N LEU A 131 6.35 0.34 5.85
CA LEU A 131 5.32 -0.68 6.04
C LEU A 131 3.93 -0.08 6.23
N GLN A 132 3.82 1.09 6.86
CA GLN A 132 2.56 1.81 6.96
C GLN A 132 2.05 2.26 5.58
N ASN A 133 2.93 2.78 4.72
CA ASN A 133 2.57 3.14 3.35
C ASN A 133 2.13 1.91 2.54
N LEU A 134 2.86 0.79 2.65
CA LEU A 134 2.46 -0.46 1.97
C LEU A 134 1.10 -0.99 2.44
N ARG A 135 0.75 -0.84 3.73
CA ARG A 135 -0.58 -1.20 4.25
C ARG A 135 -1.67 -0.34 3.62
N HIS A 136 -1.47 0.97 3.57
CA HIS A 136 -2.43 1.87 2.93
C HIS A 136 -2.58 1.56 1.43
N ALA A 137 -1.49 1.31 0.72
CA ALA A 137 -1.51 0.89 -0.67
C ALA A 137 -2.26 -0.44 -0.87
N ARG A 138 -2.05 -1.42 0.01
CA ARG A 138 -2.78 -2.70 0.00
C ARG A 138 -4.27 -2.48 0.11
N ASP A 139 -4.69 -1.74 1.13
CA ASP A 139 -6.10 -1.57 1.44
C ASP A 139 -6.82 -0.81 0.31
N ALA A 140 -6.17 0.21 -0.24
CA ALA A 140 -6.67 0.95 -1.40
C ALA A 140 -6.80 0.05 -2.65
N TYR A 141 -5.76 -0.73 -2.97
CA TYR A 141 -5.75 -1.63 -4.12
C TYR A 141 -6.81 -2.73 -4.00
N LEU A 142 -6.82 -3.47 -2.89
CA LEU A 142 -7.75 -4.58 -2.68
C LEU A 142 -9.19 -4.10 -2.56
N HIS A 143 -9.43 -2.90 -2.03
CA HIS A 143 -10.75 -2.29 -2.07
C HIS A 143 -11.19 -1.98 -3.51
N GLY A 144 -10.30 -1.39 -4.32
CA GLY A 144 -10.56 -1.12 -5.73
C GLY A 144 -10.90 -2.39 -6.52
N GLU A 145 -10.11 -3.44 -6.35
CA GLU A 145 -10.33 -4.75 -6.99
C GLU A 145 -11.66 -5.37 -6.56
N ARG A 146 -12.00 -5.32 -5.27
CA ARG A 146 -13.29 -5.80 -4.78
C ARG A 146 -14.45 -5.08 -5.46
N VAL A 147 -14.40 -3.76 -5.55
CA VAL A 147 -15.45 -2.95 -6.20
C VAL A 147 -15.54 -3.28 -7.68
N ALA A 148 -14.41 -3.43 -8.37
CA ALA A 148 -14.37 -3.80 -9.79
C ALA A 148 -14.97 -5.19 -10.03
N LEU A 149 -14.57 -6.19 -9.25
CA LEU A 149 -15.10 -7.56 -9.35
C LEU A 149 -16.59 -7.62 -9.01
N SER A 150 -17.04 -6.88 -8.00
CA SER A 150 -18.45 -6.80 -7.63
C SER A 150 -19.30 -6.25 -8.78
N LYS A 151 -18.82 -5.18 -9.43
CA LYS A 151 -19.47 -4.61 -10.62
C LYS A 151 -19.48 -5.59 -11.79
N ALA A 152 -18.38 -6.31 -12.02
CA ALA A 152 -18.31 -7.32 -13.08
C ALA A 152 -19.32 -8.46 -12.88
N VAL A 153 -19.54 -8.89 -11.63
CA VAL A 153 -20.57 -9.87 -11.28
C VAL A 153 -21.97 -9.29 -11.53
N GLN A 154 -22.25 -8.09 -11.04
CA GLN A 154 -23.56 -7.42 -11.23
C GLN A 154 -23.91 -7.23 -12.71
N ASN A 155 -22.91 -6.95 -13.55
CA ASN A 155 -23.06 -6.77 -14.99
C ASN A 155 -23.06 -8.10 -15.78
N ASN A 156 -23.06 -9.25 -15.11
CA ASN A 156 -22.95 -10.59 -15.73
C ASN A 156 -21.69 -10.80 -16.59
N GLN A 157 -20.63 -10.03 -16.35
CA GLN A 157 -19.32 -10.18 -17.01
C GLN A 157 -18.44 -11.21 -16.29
N LEU A 158 -18.76 -11.52 -15.02
CA LEU A 158 -18.07 -12.51 -14.21
C LEU A 158 -19.09 -13.39 -13.49
N ALA A 159 -18.90 -14.71 -13.52
CA ALA A 159 -19.72 -15.62 -12.71
C ALA A 159 -19.37 -15.45 -11.22
N SER A 160 -20.38 -15.34 -10.36
CA SER A 160 -20.19 -15.16 -8.90
C SER A 160 -19.30 -16.24 -8.27
N SER A 161 -19.37 -17.47 -8.78
CA SER A 161 -18.52 -18.59 -8.36
C SER A 161 -17.02 -18.39 -8.60
N ARG A 162 -16.65 -17.45 -9.48
CA ARG A 162 -15.24 -17.11 -9.79
C ARG A 162 -14.71 -15.93 -8.97
N PHE A 163 -15.57 -15.19 -8.27
CA PHE A 163 -15.21 -13.98 -7.54
C PHE A 163 -14.02 -14.22 -6.59
N ALA A 164 -14.14 -15.22 -5.71
CA ALA A 164 -13.10 -15.52 -4.71
C ALA A 164 -11.75 -15.86 -5.34
N ARG A 165 -11.76 -16.55 -6.48
CA ARG A 165 -10.53 -16.91 -7.20
C ARG A 165 -9.86 -15.69 -7.82
N GLU A 166 -10.62 -14.81 -8.47
CA GLU A 166 -10.05 -13.60 -9.08
C GLU A 166 -9.57 -12.62 -8.01
N TYR A 167 -10.30 -12.49 -6.89
CA TYR A 167 -9.84 -11.70 -5.75
C TYR A 167 -8.55 -12.26 -5.15
N GLY A 168 -8.45 -13.58 -4.95
CA GLY A 168 -7.22 -14.21 -4.46
C GLY A 168 -6.03 -14.05 -5.40
N ARG A 169 -6.26 -13.96 -6.73
CA ARG A 169 -5.21 -13.62 -7.69
C ARG A 169 -4.73 -12.18 -7.55
N ALA A 170 -5.65 -11.24 -7.39
CA ALA A 170 -5.30 -9.84 -7.15
C ALA A 170 -4.49 -9.68 -5.85
N GLU A 171 -4.89 -10.39 -4.79
CA GLU A 171 -4.16 -10.43 -3.52
C GLU A 171 -2.74 -11.01 -3.69
N ALA A 172 -2.60 -12.17 -4.33
CA ALA A 172 -1.29 -12.78 -4.58
C ALA A 172 -0.39 -11.90 -5.45
N TRP A 173 -0.96 -11.21 -6.44
CA TRP A 173 -0.24 -10.24 -7.26
C TRP A 173 0.25 -9.05 -6.43
N PHE A 174 -0.61 -8.47 -5.58
CA PHE A 174 -0.23 -7.39 -4.68
C PHE A 174 0.95 -7.80 -3.78
N TYR A 175 0.89 -8.96 -3.14
CA TYR A 175 1.98 -9.42 -2.26
C TYR A 175 3.28 -9.66 -3.01
N SER A 176 3.21 -10.10 -4.27
CA SER A 176 4.40 -10.27 -5.12
C SER A 176 5.04 -8.92 -5.45
N CYS A 177 4.23 -7.88 -5.74
CA CYS A 177 4.69 -6.50 -5.92
C CYS A 177 5.27 -5.94 -4.61
N ALA A 178 4.58 -6.12 -3.49
CA ALA A 178 5.00 -5.64 -2.18
C ALA A 178 6.31 -6.28 -1.71
N GLN A 179 6.52 -7.57 -2.00
CA GLN A 179 7.82 -8.21 -1.74
C GLN A 179 8.93 -7.61 -2.60
N GLY A 180 8.66 -7.33 -3.88
CA GLY A 180 9.60 -6.60 -4.74
C GLY A 180 9.94 -5.22 -4.17
N ALA A 181 8.95 -4.49 -3.66
CA ALA A 181 9.13 -3.18 -3.02
C ALA A 181 9.96 -3.26 -1.74
N ILE A 182 9.72 -4.28 -0.89
CA ILE A 182 10.54 -4.57 0.29
C ILE A 182 12.00 -4.85 -0.10
N ASN A 183 12.22 -5.66 -1.15
CA ASN A 183 13.56 -5.95 -1.65
C ASN A 183 14.26 -4.68 -2.16
N ARG A 184 13.54 -3.83 -2.90
CA ARG A 184 14.06 -2.54 -3.38
C ARG A 184 14.38 -1.59 -2.24
N PHE A 185 13.49 -1.43 -1.26
CA PHE A 185 13.75 -0.66 -0.04
C PHE A 185 15.04 -1.14 0.64
N ARG A 186 15.22 -2.47 0.74
CA ARG A 186 16.42 -3.06 1.33
C ARG A 186 17.70 -2.66 0.61
N ILE A 187 17.68 -2.76 -0.72
CA ILE A 187 18.79 -2.40 -1.59
C ILE A 187 19.08 -0.90 -1.49
N ASN A 188 18.06 -0.06 -1.62
CA ASN A 188 18.16 1.39 -1.55
C ASN A 188 18.81 1.83 -0.24
N LYS A 189 18.25 1.41 0.90
CA LYS A 189 18.76 1.78 2.23
C LYS A 189 20.21 1.38 2.42
N ARG A 190 20.57 0.15 2.05
CA ARG A 190 21.96 -0.32 2.16
C ARG A 190 22.89 0.51 1.27
N ALA A 191 22.54 0.68 0.00
CA ALA A 191 23.35 1.42 -0.96
C ALA A 191 23.54 2.88 -0.54
N THR A 192 22.48 3.54 -0.07
CA THR A 192 22.55 4.96 0.32
C THR A 192 23.31 5.16 1.62
N GLN A 193 23.17 4.26 2.59
CA GLN A 193 23.98 4.30 3.81
C GLN A 193 25.47 4.15 3.48
N ASP A 194 25.83 3.16 2.66
CA ASP A 194 27.22 2.95 2.26
C ASP A 194 27.80 4.14 1.47
N VAL A 195 27.02 4.73 0.56
CA VAL A 195 27.43 5.91 -0.22
C VAL A 195 27.60 7.13 0.68
N ALA A 196 26.65 7.41 1.57
CA ALA A 196 26.74 8.53 2.50
C ALA A 196 28.00 8.40 3.37
N LEU A 197 28.23 7.23 3.97
CA LEU A 197 29.41 6.97 4.81
C LEU A 197 30.72 7.15 4.04
N ARG A 198 30.81 6.67 2.80
CA ARG A 198 31.99 6.90 1.94
C ARG A 198 32.18 8.37 1.58
N GLY A 199 31.09 9.09 1.32
CA GLY A 199 31.12 10.53 1.07
C GLY A 199 31.71 11.29 2.25
N TYR A 200 31.24 10.99 3.46
CA TYR A 200 31.79 11.57 4.69
C TYR A 200 33.26 11.24 4.89
N ALA A 201 33.67 9.99 4.71
CA ALA A 201 35.07 9.59 4.83
C ALA A 201 35.97 10.34 3.84
N SER A 202 35.48 10.55 2.61
CA SER A 202 36.22 11.29 1.57
C SER A 202 36.34 12.79 1.91
N LEU A 203 35.27 13.40 2.42
CA LEU A 203 35.30 14.79 2.89
C LEU A 203 36.25 14.97 4.08
N ALA A 204 36.22 14.04 5.04
CA ALA A 204 37.15 14.03 6.16
C ALA A 204 38.59 13.92 5.67
N ALA A 205 38.89 12.98 4.78
CA ALA A 205 40.23 12.77 4.23
C ALA A 205 40.78 13.99 3.45
N ALA A 206 39.90 14.74 2.77
CA ALA A 206 40.27 15.95 2.05
C ALA A 206 40.69 17.10 2.99
N CYS A 207 40.27 17.08 4.25
CA CYS A 207 40.70 18.07 5.23
C CYS A 207 42.02 17.64 5.88
N THR A 208 43.00 18.55 5.89
CA THR A 208 44.32 18.35 6.49
C THR A 208 44.59 19.30 7.65
N ASP A 209 43.66 20.21 7.95
CA ASP A 209 43.80 21.17 9.06
C ASP A 209 43.26 20.54 10.36
N PRO A 210 44.13 20.23 11.34
CA PRO A 210 43.71 19.59 12.58
C PRO A 210 42.79 20.48 13.42
N GLY A 211 42.91 21.81 13.33
CA GLY A 211 42.06 22.75 14.06
C GLY A 211 40.62 22.76 13.52
N LEU A 212 40.46 22.68 12.20
CA LEU A 212 39.14 22.57 11.57
C LEU A 212 38.49 21.21 11.85
N LEU A 213 39.26 20.12 11.80
CA LEU A 213 38.77 18.78 12.12
C LEU A 213 38.32 18.68 13.59
N ALA A 214 39.10 19.20 14.54
CA ALA A 214 38.74 19.22 15.96
C ALA A 214 37.46 20.05 16.21
N ARG A 215 37.34 21.23 15.59
CA ARG A 215 36.12 22.05 15.66
C ARG A 215 34.91 21.36 15.06
N PHE A 216 35.08 20.66 13.95
CA PHE A 216 34.02 19.88 13.32
C PHE A 216 33.54 18.75 14.25
N ILE A 217 34.44 18.04 14.93
CA ILE A 217 34.06 17.00 15.89
C ILE A 217 33.23 17.61 17.03
N THR A 218 33.72 18.70 17.64
CA THR A 218 33.00 19.38 18.74
C THR A 218 31.62 19.85 18.31
N PHE A 219 31.54 20.54 17.17
CA PHE A 219 30.27 21.03 16.62
C PHE A 219 29.35 19.87 16.20
N GLY A 220 29.93 18.78 15.72
CA GLY A 220 29.20 17.59 15.31
C GLY A 220 28.53 16.86 16.47
N TYR A 221 29.14 16.86 17.66
CA TYR A 221 28.47 16.39 18.89
C TYR A 221 27.29 17.28 19.29
N GLU A 222 27.41 18.60 19.11
CA GLU A 222 26.34 19.57 19.41
C GLU A 222 25.17 19.49 18.41
N THR A 223 25.48 19.13 17.15
CA THR A 223 24.50 19.10 16.04
C THR A 223 24.01 17.69 15.70
N HIS A 224 24.37 16.69 16.51
CA HIS A 224 23.96 15.29 16.34
C HIS A 224 24.37 14.67 15.00
N ILE A 225 25.54 15.05 14.48
CA ILE A 225 26.15 14.36 13.33
C ILE A 225 26.36 12.89 13.67
N HIS A 226 26.09 12.01 12.70
CA HIS A 226 26.16 10.57 12.88
C HIS A 226 27.52 10.12 13.47
N PRO A 227 27.55 9.26 14.50
CA PRO A 227 28.78 8.87 15.19
C PRO A 227 29.87 8.30 14.28
N ILE A 228 29.49 7.52 13.25
CA ILE A 228 30.45 6.98 12.27
C ILE A 228 31.19 8.10 11.52
N VAL A 229 30.52 9.22 11.24
CA VAL A 229 31.14 10.39 10.58
C VAL A 229 32.13 11.06 11.53
N LEU A 230 31.74 11.23 12.79
CA LEU A 230 32.62 11.78 13.83
C LEU A 230 33.85 10.89 14.05
N HIS A 231 33.67 9.57 14.05
CA HIS A 231 34.77 8.61 14.12
C HIS A 231 35.73 8.72 12.92
N ALA A 232 35.21 8.76 11.68
CA ALA A 232 36.05 8.92 10.50
C ALA A 232 36.85 10.23 10.52
N VAL A 233 36.25 11.31 11.03
CA VAL A 233 36.94 12.60 11.22
C VAL A 233 37.98 12.53 12.34
N ALA A 234 37.67 11.86 13.44
CA ALA A 234 38.62 11.64 14.54
C ALA A 234 39.83 10.81 14.10
N ASP A 235 39.61 9.72 13.34
CA ASP A 235 40.68 8.90 12.78
C ASP A 235 41.59 9.72 11.85
N ARG A 236 41.00 10.63 11.07
CA ARG A 236 41.76 11.56 10.22
C ARG A 236 42.56 12.57 11.04
N LEU A 237 41.98 13.13 12.10
CA LEU A 237 42.66 14.05 13.00
C LEU A 237 43.88 13.39 13.64
N LEU A 238 43.72 12.15 14.13
CA LEU A 238 44.81 11.34 14.68
C LEU A 238 45.90 11.11 13.63
N PHE A 239 45.52 10.73 12.40
CA PHE A 239 46.48 10.55 11.31
C PHE A 239 47.32 11.82 11.10
N VAL A 240 46.70 12.99 10.97
CA VAL A 240 47.39 14.28 10.74
C VAL A 240 48.37 14.62 11.85
N PHE A 241 48.06 14.30 13.11
CA PHE A 241 48.98 14.52 14.23
C PHE A 241 50.17 13.54 14.26
N THR A 242 50.03 12.37 13.63
CA THR A 242 51.05 11.31 13.65
C THR A 242 51.92 11.25 12.39
N SER A 243 51.54 11.97 11.34
CA SER A 243 52.24 12.08 10.04
C SER A 243 53.06 13.36 9.96
#